data_AF-A0A150KEC9-F1
#
_entry.id   AF-A0A150KEC9-F1
#
_cell.length_a   1.000
_cell.length_b   1.000
_cell.length_c   1.000
_cell.angle_alpha   90.00
_cell.angle_beta   90.00
_cell.angle_gamma   90.00
#
_symmetry.space_group_name_H-M   'P 1'
#
loop_
_entity.id
_entity.type
_entity.pdbx_description
1 polymer ?
#
loop_
_entity_poly.entity_id
_entity_poly.type
_entity_poly.pdbx_seq_one_letter_code
_entity_poly.pdbx_strand_id
1 'polypeptide(L)'
;MPNKADEKKQAEASAYMPVQDYTGQGYSFDNGEETGEFAKQHRNEIIEKVKQYFKQKYHLDITVHQIYGATDAAVVFAESKKDPKFHTSVIVGIDLENKKIGNVGAYEGSVEGAITTGLYVMAYEKEFQKLDDFCTAITKEYPVIGRTKEAVDNTVDSGYATPYYYLNTTHLEFLKSYKSFLNNPKINGQSLKKLIG
;
A
#
# COMPACT_ATOMS: atom_id res chain seq x y z
N MET A 1 -40.42 -3.99 9.47
CA MET A 1 -39.18 -3.39 8.95
C MET A 1 -38.04 -4.13 9.62
N PRO A 2 -37.07 -4.71 8.89
CA PRO A 2 -35.92 -5.34 9.51
C PRO A 2 -35.17 -4.28 10.33
N ASN A 3 -34.68 -4.65 11.50
CA ASN A 3 -33.96 -3.74 12.39
C ASN A 3 -32.53 -3.54 11.83
N LYS A 4 -31.94 -2.33 11.96
CA LYS A 4 -30.55 -2.04 11.52
C LYS A 4 -29.51 -3.01 12.10
N ALA A 5 -29.80 -3.60 13.25
CA ALA A 5 -28.95 -4.63 13.87
C ALA A 5 -28.97 -5.97 13.11
N ASP A 6 -30.08 -6.30 12.44
CA ASP A 6 -30.22 -7.54 11.66
C ASP A 6 -29.54 -7.39 10.29
N GLU A 7 -29.61 -6.20 9.67
CA GLU A 7 -28.85 -5.88 8.45
C GLU A 7 -27.33 -5.93 8.68
N LYS A 8 -26.86 -5.44 9.84
CA LYS A 8 -25.44 -5.48 10.21
C LYS A 8 -24.92 -6.92 10.41
N LYS A 9 -25.71 -7.77 11.07
CA LYS A 9 -25.41 -9.21 11.24
C LYS A 9 -25.42 -9.98 9.92
N GLN A 10 -26.30 -9.62 8.99
CA GLN A 10 -26.38 -10.27 7.69
C GLN A 10 -25.23 -9.82 6.76
N ALA A 11 -24.75 -8.58 6.90
CA ALA A 11 -23.54 -8.09 6.26
C ALA A 11 -22.26 -8.74 6.84
N GLU A 12 -22.22 -9.01 8.15
CA GLU A 12 -21.14 -9.77 8.80
C GLU A 12 -21.06 -11.24 8.34
N ALA A 13 -22.16 -11.81 7.85
CA ALA A 13 -22.23 -13.16 7.27
C ALA A 13 -22.07 -13.19 5.73
N SER A 14 -21.99 -12.02 5.09
CA SER A 14 -21.91 -11.86 3.63
C SER A 14 -20.46 -11.72 3.18
N ALA A 15 -20.09 -12.34 2.06
CA ALA A 15 -18.79 -12.12 1.41
C ALA A 15 -18.60 -10.69 0.87
N TYR A 16 -19.66 -9.86 0.94
CA TYR A 16 -19.70 -8.48 0.47
C TYR A 16 -20.10 -7.52 1.58
N MET A 17 -19.42 -6.39 1.64
CA MET A 17 -19.65 -5.29 2.56
C MET A 17 -19.76 -3.97 1.78
N PRO A 18 -20.60 -3.01 2.20
CA PRO A 18 -20.62 -1.69 1.62
C PRO A 18 -19.23 -1.02 1.70
N VAL A 19 -18.81 -0.35 0.63
CA VAL A 19 -17.46 0.22 0.52
C VAL A 19 -17.15 1.29 1.58
N GLN A 20 -18.18 1.99 2.07
CA GLN A 20 -18.07 2.95 3.17
C GLN A 20 -17.75 2.33 4.53
N ASP A 21 -18.12 1.07 4.73
CA ASP A 21 -17.95 0.35 6.00
C ASP A 21 -16.72 -0.58 5.95
N TYR A 22 -16.19 -0.83 4.75
CA TYR A 22 -15.03 -1.66 4.53
C TYR A 22 -13.74 -0.93 4.90
N THR A 23 -12.95 -1.53 5.78
CA THR A 23 -11.65 -1.06 6.25
C THR A 23 -10.54 -2.11 6.03
N GLY A 24 -10.84 -3.20 5.33
CA GLY A 24 -9.94 -4.35 5.14
C GLY A 24 -10.37 -5.62 5.86
N GLN A 25 -11.57 -5.67 6.44
CA GLN A 25 -12.09 -6.85 7.14
C GLN A 25 -12.19 -8.05 6.19
N GLY A 26 -11.80 -9.24 6.64
CA GLY A 26 -11.84 -10.45 5.82
C GLY A 26 -10.80 -10.52 4.69
N TYR A 27 -9.94 -9.51 4.54
CA TYR A 27 -8.77 -9.62 3.67
C TYR A 27 -7.77 -10.61 4.28
N SER A 28 -7.34 -11.60 3.50
CA SER A 28 -6.39 -12.63 3.92
C SER A 28 -5.67 -13.21 2.72
N PHE A 29 -4.51 -13.81 2.95
CA PHE A 29 -3.86 -14.68 1.97
C PHE A 29 -4.11 -16.15 2.33
N ASP A 30 -4.01 -17.01 1.33
CA ASP A 30 -4.21 -18.45 1.49
C ASP A 30 -3.22 -19.06 2.48
N ASN A 31 -3.74 -19.93 3.34
CA ASN A 31 -3.01 -20.67 4.38
C ASN A 31 -2.15 -19.78 5.30
N GLY A 32 -2.65 -18.58 5.61
CA GLY A 32 -1.94 -17.57 6.41
C GLY A 32 -2.32 -17.51 7.90
N GLU A 33 -3.12 -18.45 8.40
CA GLU A 33 -3.70 -18.34 9.76
C GLU A 33 -2.63 -18.46 10.85
N GLU A 34 -1.83 -19.54 10.82
CA GLU A 34 -0.78 -19.77 11.82
C GLU A 34 0.37 -18.75 11.71
N THR A 35 0.81 -18.45 10.48
CA THR A 35 1.83 -17.42 10.24
C THR A 35 1.32 -16.03 10.60
N GLY A 36 0.02 -15.77 10.44
CA GLY A 36 -0.64 -14.54 10.85
C GLY A 36 -0.66 -14.36 12.37
N GLU A 37 -0.99 -15.42 13.12
CA GLU A 37 -0.93 -15.39 14.58
C GLU A 37 0.50 -15.21 15.09
N PHE A 38 1.46 -15.92 14.49
CA PHE A 38 2.88 -15.70 14.78
C PHE A 38 3.30 -14.27 14.47
N ALA A 39 2.93 -13.72 13.31
CA ALA A 39 3.26 -12.36 12.92
C ALA A 39 2.65 -11.31 13.86
N LYS A 40 1.45 -11.54 14.39
CA LYS A 40 0.83 -10.67 15.42
C LYS A 40 1.65 -10.67 16.71
N GLN A 41 2.09 -11.84 17.17
CA GLN A 41 2.92 -11.97 18.38
C GLN A 41 4.29 -11.30 18.21
N HIS A 42 4.84 -11.33 17.00
CA HIS A 42 6.16 -10.77 16.66
C HIS A 42 6.09 -9.45 15.88
N ARG A 43 4.95 -8.74 15.94
CA ARG A 43 4.66 -7.56 15.09
C ARG A 43 5.75 -6.50 15.12
N ASN A 44 6.27 -6.18 16.30
CA ASN A 44 7.29 -5.14 16.45
C ASN A 44 8.61 -5.52 15.77
N GLU A 45 9.03 -6.78 15.88
CA GLU A 45 10.25 -7.27 15.21
C GLU A 45 10.10 -7.22 13.69
N ILE A 46 8.95 -7.67 13.17
CA ILE A 46 8.65 -7.63 11.73
C ILE A 46 8.69 -6.18 11.22
N ILE A 47 8.05 -5.25 11.93
CA ILE A 47 8.03 -3.84 11.53
C ILE A 47 9.43 -3.24 11.48
N GLU A 48 10.27 -3.54 12.47
CA GLU A 48 11.64 -3.01 12.47
C GLU A 48 12.47 -3.60 11.33
N LYS A 49 12.34 -4.90 11.03
CA LYS A 49 12.99 -5.51 9.85
C LYS A 49 12.52 -4.88 8.55
N VAL A 50 11.21 -4.64 8.38
CA VAL A 50 10.67 -4.01 7.18
C VAL A 50 11.14 -2.57 7.04
N LYS A 51 11.12 -1.77 8.11
CA LYS A 51 11.67 -0.40 8.07
C LYS A 51 13.16 -0.40 7.70
N GLN A 52 13.94 -1.33 8.25
CA GLN A 52 15.36 -1.46 7.90
C GLN A 52 15.55 -1.82 6.42
N TYR A 53 14.76 -2.74 5.88
CA TYR A 53 14.77 -3.09 4.47
C TYR A 53 14.54 -1.87 3.58
N PHE A 54 13.49 -1.08 3.83
CA PHE A 54 13.20 0.13 3.04
C PHE A 54 14.29 1.20 3.17
N LYS A 55 14.80 1.40 4.38
CA LYS A 55 15.87 2.38 4.64
C LYS A 55 17.18 2.00 3.95
N GLN A 56 17.55 0.72 3.98
CA GLN A 56 18.80 0.24 3.38
C GLN A 56 18.72 0.15 1.87
N LYS A 57 17.62 -0.39 1.32
CA LYS A 57 17.49 -0.67 -0.12
C LYS A 57 17.03 0.55 -0.92
N TYR A 58 16.16 1.39 -0.35
CA TYR A 58 15.51 2.49 -1.08
C TYR A 58 15.71 3.87 -0.45
N HIS A 59 16.40 3.96 0.69
CA HIS A 59 16.62 5.21 1.43
C HIS A 59 15.31 5.90 1.86
N LEU A 60 14.28 5.08 2.17
CA LEU A 60 12.95 5.55 2.50
C LEU A 60 12.52 5.16 3.91
N ASP A 61 11.79 6.06 4.56
CA ASP A 61 11.04 5.77 5.78
C ASP A 61 9.60 5.41 5.43
N ILE A 62 9.09 4.33 6.05
CA ILE A 62 7.74 3.81 5.81
C ILE A 62 6.92 3.73 7.11
N THR A 63 5.60 3.75 6.95
CA THR A 63 4.62 3.37 7.96
C THR A 63 4.06 2.00 7.58
N VAL A 64 4.10 1.04 8.52
CA VAL A 64 3.43 -0.25 8.34
C VAL A 64 1.99 -0.13 8.83
N HIS A 65 1.05 -0.41 7.94
CA HIS A 65 -0.38 -0.35 8.24
C HIS A 65 -0.90 -1.71 8.69
N GLN A 66 -0.61 -2.76 7.90
CA GLN A 66 -1.15 -4.08 8.16
C GLN A 66 -0.15 -5.20 7.88
N ILE A 67 -0.31 -6.31 8.61
CA ILE A 67 0.45 -7.54 8.43
C ILE A 67 -0.55 -8.69 8.32
N TYR A 68 -0.57 -9.34 7.17
CA TYR A 68 -1.35 -10.55 6.95
C TYR A 68 -0.42 -11.76 6.92
N GLY A 69 -0.83 -12.86 7.53
CA GLY A 69 -0.12 -14.12 7.31
C GLY A 69 -0.38 -14.64 5.90
N ALA A 70 0.59 -15.39 5.38
CA ALA A 70 0.52 -16.15 4.14
C ALA A 70 1.27 -17.48 4.34
N THR A 71 1.18 -18.39 3.38
CA THR A 71 1.95 -19.65 3.40
C THR A 71 3.45 -19.34 3.62
N ASP A 72 4.04 -19.86 4.71
CA ASP A 72 5.44 -19.68 5.12
C ASP A 72 5.95 -18.22 5.20
N ALA A 73 5.04 -17.26 5.35
CA ALA A 73 5.38 -15.84 5.33
C ALA A 73 4.34 -14.94 6.01
N ALA A 74 4.69 -13.67 6.15
CA ALA A 74 3.74 -12.58 6.35
C ALA A 74 3.92 -11.52 5.25
N VAL A 75 2.80 -11.00 4.75
CA VAL A 75 2.76 -9.89 3.80
C VAL A 75 2.49 -8.60 4.58
N VAL A 76 3.42 -7.65 4.46
CA VAL A 76 3.41 -6.40 5.22
C VAL A 76 3.08 -5.25 4.28
N PHE A 77 1.91 -4.64 4.50
CA PHE A 77 1.44 -3.46 3.78
C PHE A 77 2.02 -2.19 4.40
N ALA A 78 2.62 -1.36 3.55
CA ALA A 78 3.36 -0.18 3.97
C ALA A 78 3.09 1.02 3.06
N GLU A 79 3.14 2.22 3.64
CA GLU A 79 3.05 3.50 2.96
C GLU A 79 4.32 4.33 3.21
N SER A 80 4.78 5.08 2.21
CA SER A 80 5.88 6.02 2.41
C SER A 80 5.49 7.20 3.31
N LYS A 81 6.35 7.51 4.29
CA LYS A 81 6.09 8.62 5.22
C LYS A 81 6.14 9.99 4.54
N LYS A 82 6.96 10.12 3.51
CA LYS A 82 7.22 11.35 2.76
C LYS A 82 7.25 11.05 1.27
N ASP A 83 7.43 12.07 0.47
CA ASP A 83 7.60 11.93 -0.97
C ASP A 83 8.79 11.04 -1.33
N PRO A 84 8.68 10.23 -2.40
CA PRO A 84 7.48 9.99 -3.20
C PRO A 84 6.39 9.24 -2.41
N LYS A 85 5.12 9.68 -2.54
CA LYS A 85 3.97 9.02 -1.91
C LYS A 85 3.57 7.74 -2.64
N PHE A 86 3.48 6.63 -1.91
CA PHE A 86 3.02 5.36 -2.46
C PHE A 86 2.65 4.36 -1.34
N HIS A 87 1.83 3.38 -1.70
CA HIS A 87 1.56 2.16 -0.96
C HIS A 87 2.21 0.97 -1.66
N THR A 88 2.71 0.01 -0.87
CA THR A 88 3.31 -1.23 -1.38
C THR A 88 3.22 -2.34 -0.35
N SER A 89 3.64 -3.54 -0.73
CA SER A 89 3.74 -4.70 0.15
C SER A 89 5.12 -5.36 0.04
N VAL A 90 5.59 -5.93 1.15
CA VAL A 90 6.79 -6.76 1.19
C VAL A 90 6.49 -8.07 1.90
N ILE A 91 7.25 -9.11 1.57
CA ILE A 91 7.12 -10.45 2.12
C ILE A 91 8.19 -10.63 3.19
N VAL A 92 7.78 -11.13 4.35
CA VAL A 92 8.68 -11.51 5.44
C VAL A 92 8.54 -13.00 5.64
N GLY A 93 9.60 -13.76 5.36
CA GLY A 93 9.57 -15.22 5.56
C GLY A 93 9.32 -15.57 7.02
N ILE A 94 8.54 -16.62 7.27
CA ILE A 94 8.25 -17.15 8.61
C ILE A 94 8.50 -18.65 8.59
N ASP A 95 9.38 -19.10 9.48
CA ASP A 95 9.64 -20.51 9.75
C ASP A 95 8.96 -20.85 11.08
N LEU A 96 7.76 -21.43 11.01
CA LEU A 96 6.96 -21.79 12.17
C LEU A 96 7.58 -22.94 12.98
N GLU A 97 8.21 -23.91 12.30
CA GLU A 97 8.85 -25.07 12.95
C GLU A 97 9.95 -24.61 13.91
N ASN A 98 10.80 -23.69 13.45
CA ASN A 98 11.90 -23.14 14.24
C ASN A 98 11.54 -21.86 14.99
N LYS A 99 10.30 -21.34 14.83
CA LYS A 99 9.81 -20.07 15.39
C LYS A 99 10.71 -18.88 15.03
N LYS A 100 11.08 -18.75 13.76
CA LYS A 100 12.01 -17.72 13.27
C LYS A 100 11.37 -16.79 12.25
N ILE A 101 11.69 -15.51 12.39
CA ILE A 101 11.43 -14.52 11.36
C ILE A 101 12.61 -14.51 10.38
N GLY A 102 12.33 -14.80 9.12
CA GLY A 102 13.28 -14.83 8.03
C GLY A 102 13.62 -13.45 7.47
N ASN A 103 14.00 -13.45 6.20
CA ASN A 103 14.38 -12.26 5.45
C ASN A 103 13.16 -11.50 4.91
N VAL A 104 13.36 -10.20 4.69
CA VAL A 104 12.40 -9.33 4.01
C VAL A 104 12.73 -9.31 2.51
N GLY A 105 11.74 -9.51 1.67
CA GLY A 105 11.86 -9.46 0.22
C GLY A 105 10.60 -8.87 -0.42
N ALA A 106 10.65 -8.67 -1.73
CA ALA A 106 9.51 -8.22 -2.53
C ALA A 106 9.55 -8.90 -3.89
N TYR A 107 8.41 -9.03 -4.56
CA TYR A 107 8.41 -9.41 -5.96
C TYR A 107 9.19 -8.40 -6.77
N GLU A 108 9.95 -8.89 -7.75
CA GLU A 108 10.80 -8.03 -8.58
C GLU A 108 9.96 -6.93 -9.24
N GLY A 109 10.34 -5.68 -9.01
CA GLY A 109 9.70 -4.53 -9.61
C GLY A 109 8.45 -4.03 -8.88
N SER A 110 7.94 -4.69 -7.84
CA SER A 110 6.72 -4.26 -7.15
C SER A 110 6.95 -2.96 -6.38
N VAL A 111 7.95 -2.93 -5.49
CA VAL A 111 8.31 -1.74 -4.72
C VAL A 111 8.86 -0.65 -5.64
N GLU A 112 9.64 -1.03 -6.64
CA GLU A 112 10.21 -0.09 -7.60
C GLU A 112 9.13 0.59 -8.46
N GLY A 113 8.12 -0.17 -8.90
CA GLY A 113 6.95 0.36 -9.57
C GLY A 113 6.15 1.30 -8.67
N ALA A 114 5.92 0.90 -7.41
CA ALA A 114 5.22 1.72 -6.43
C ALA A 114 5.92 3.08 -6.21
N ILE A 115 7.24 3.08 -5.97
CA ILE A 115 8.05 4.31 -5.87
C ILE A 115 7.90 5.16 -7.12
N THR A 116 7.96 4.53 -8.30
CA THR A 116 7.88 5.21 -9.60
C THR A 116 6.56 5.94 -9.80
N THR A 117 5.43 5.36 -9.37
CA THR A 117 4.14 6.08 -9.42
C THR A 117 4.15 7.34 -8.56
N GLY A 118 4.74 7.31 -7.37
CA GLY A 118 4.85 8.50 -6.51
C GLY A 118 5.76 9.57 -7.12
N LEU A 119 6.85 9.17 -7.79
CA LEU A 119 7.70 10.09 -8.55
C LEU A 119 6.95 10.73 -9.73
N TYR A 120 6.08 9.97 -10.40
CA TYR A 120 5.22 10.49 -11.45
C TYR A 120 4.26 11.55 -10.91
N VAL A 121 3.65 11.32 -9.75
CA VAL A 121 2.79 12.32 -9.09
C VAL A 121 3.58 13.58 -8.74
N MET A 122 4.78 13.46 -8.17
CA MET A 122 5.63 14.61 -7.90
C MET A 122 5.96 15.42 -9.16
N ALA A 123 6.16 14.76 -10.31
CA ALA A 123 6.45 15.43 -11.57
C ALA A 123 5.27 16.22 -12.15
N TYR A 124 4.05 15.79 -11.84
CA TYR A 124 2.80 16.33 -12.38
C TYR A 124 1.84 16.76 -11.26
N GLU A 125 2.39 17.32 -10.17
CA GLU A 125 1.66 17.65 -8.94
C GLU A 125 0.42 18.52 -9.22
N LYS A 126 0.52 19.49 -10.13
CA LYS A 126 -0.61 20.37 -10.48
C LYS A 126 -1.72 19.64 -11.23
N GLU A 127 -1.35 18.68 -12.06
CA GLU A 127 -2.29 17.87 -12.82
C GLU A 127 -3.01 16.88 -11.89
N PHE A 128 -2.29 16.29 -10.92
CA PHE A 128 -2.90 15.42 -9.90
C PHE A 128 -3.78 16.18 -8.91
N GLN A 129 -3.39 17.39 -8.49
CA GLN A 129 -4.27 18.23 -7.66
C GLN A 129 -5.61 18.52 -8.36
N LYS A 130 -5.59 18.75 -9.68
CA LYS A 130 -6.83 18.92 -10.46
C LYS A 130 -7.66 17.65 -10.51
N LEU A 131 -7.03 16.47 -10.57
CA LEU A 131 -7.72 15.19 -10.54
C LEU A 131 -8.38 14.96 -9.16
N ASP A 132 -7.68 15.27 -8.08
CA ASP A 132 -8.21 15.21 -6.71
C ASP A 132 -9.42 16.14 -6.52
N ASP A 133 -9.31 17.38 -7.00
CA ASP A 133 -10.39 18.36 -6.97
C ASP A 133 -11.61 17.87 -7.77
N PHE A 134 -11.37 17.28 -8.95
CA PHE A 134 -12.41 16.68 -9.78
C PHE A 134 -13.12 15.53 -9.07
N CYS A 135 -12.37 14.56 -8.51
CA CYS A 135 -12.95 13.45 -7.77
C CYS A 135 -13.78 13.95 -6.57
N THR A 136 -13.29 14.95 -5.85
CA THR A 136 -14.00 15.57 -4.73
C THR A 136 -15.28 16.30 -5.15
N ALA A 137 -15.31 16.90 -6.34
CA ALA A 137 -16.51 17.51 -6.88
C ALA A 137 -17.56 16.45 -7.25
N ILE A 138 -17.14 15.37 -7.90
CA ILE A 138 -18.03 14.26 -8.29
C ILE A 138 -18.74 13.64 -7.09
N THR A 139 -18.04 13.42 -5.97
CA THR A 139 -18.66 12.82 -4.77
C THR A 139 -19.64 13.75 -4.05
N LYS A 140 -19.61 15.06 -4.33
CA LYS A 140 -20.59 16.02 -3.81
C LYS A 140 -21.84 16.11 -4.69
N GLU A 141 -21.66 15.93 -6.00
CA GLU A 141 -22.74 16.07 -6.98
C GLU A 141 -23.53 14.77 -7.18
N TYR A 142 -22.84 13.63 -7.15
CA TYR A 142 -23.42 12.32 -7.43
C TYR A 142 -23.32 11.40 -6.20
N PRO A 143 -24.24 10.42 -6.04
CA PRO A 143 -24.20 9.46 -4.93
C PRO A 143 -23.13 8.37 -5.15
N VAL A 144 -21.89 8.80 -5.37
CA VAL A 144 -20.71 7.95 -5.56
C VAL A 144 -19.71 8.26 -4.46
N ILE A 145 -19.12 7.22 -3.88
CA ILE A 145 -18.11 7.31 -2.83
C ILE A 145 -16.89 6.46 -3.20
N GLY A 146 -15.74 6.84 -2.65
CA GLY A 146 -14.50 6.07 -2.77
C GLY A 146 -14.36 4.98 -1.70
N ARG A 147 -13.20 4.32 -1.70
CA ARG A 147 -12.77 3.44 -0.60
C ARG A 147 -12.52 4.25 0.67
N THR A 148 -12.67 3.65 1.84
CA THR A 148 -12.16 4.27 3.07
C THR A 148 -10.64 4.39 2.99
N LYS A 149 -10.07 5.41 3.66
CA LYS A 149 -8.60 5.53 3.76
C LYS A 149 -7.99 4.27 4.40
N GLU A 150 -8.65 3.72 5.41
CA GLU A 150 -8.20 2.51 6.10
C GLU A 150 -8.17 1.29 5.17
N ALA A 151 -9.17 1.12 4.30
CA ALA A 151 -9.13 0.06 3.29
C ALA A 151 -7.96 0.25 2.33
N VAL A 152 -7.69 1.48 1.87
CA VAL A 152 -6.51 1.75 1.02
C VAL A 152 -5.23 1.38 1.75
N ASP A 153 -5.03 1.91 2.96
CA ASP A 153 -3.84 1.71 3.77
C ASP A 153 -3.59 0.22 4.11
N ASN A 154 -4.66 -0.53 4.37
CA ASN A 154 -4.56 -1.92 4.78
C ASN A 154 -4.47 -2.92 3.61
N THR A 155 -4.96 -2.58 2.41
CA THR A 155 -5.16 -3.59 1.34
C THR A 155 -4.58 -3.25 -0.03
N VAL A 156 -4.08 -2.03 -0.22
CA VAL A 156 -3.51 -1.59 -1.50
C VAL A 156 -1.99 -1.61 -1.45
N ASP A 157 -1.37 -2.16 -2.49
CA ASP A 157 0.07 -2.25 -2.63
C ASP A 157 0.59 -1.84 -4.02
N SER A 158 -0.25 -1.14 -4.80
CA SER A 158 -0.03 -0.87 -6.23
C SER A 158 0.70 0.44 -6.55
N GLY A 159 1.14 1.21 -5.54
CA GLY A 159 1.77 2.51 -5.74
C GLY A 159 0.97 3.66 -5.14
N TYR A 160 1.00 4.82 -5.78
CA TYR A 160 0.24 5.99 -5.37
C TYR A 160 -1.25 5.68 -5.41
N ALA A 161 -1.89 5.70 -4.25
CA ALA A 161 -3.30 5.36 -4.10
C ALA A 161 -4.01 6.39 -3.24
N THR A 162 -5.22 6.75 -3.68
CA THR A 162 -6.18 7.58 -2.96
C THR A 162 -7.46 6.77 -2.73
N PRO A 163 -8.40 7.26 -1.91
CA PRO A 163 -9.77 6.74 -1.87
C PRO A 163 -10.47 6.59 -3.23
N TYR A 164 -10.08 7.36 -4.24
CA TYR A 164 -10.83 7.51 -5.49
C TYR A 164 -10.14 6.88 -6.70
N TYR A 165 -8.81 6.86 -6.71
CA TYR A 165 -8.03 6.29 -7.81
C TYR A 165 -6.69 5.76 -7.31
N TYR A 166 -6.07 4.91 -8.12
CA TYR A 166 -4.69 4.49 -7.91
C TYR A 166 -3.94 4.52 -9.23
N LEU A 167 -2.63 4.65 -9.14
CA LEU A 167 -1.74 4.49 -10.27
C LEU A 167 -1.09 3.12 -10.21
N ASN A 168 -0.77 2.57 -11.37
CA ASN A 168 0.09 1.40 -11.47
C ASN A 168 1.01 1.60 -12.68
N THR A 169 2.29 1.34 -12.49
CA THR A 169 3.30 1.36 -13.54
C THR A 169 4.38 0.36 -13.20
N THR A 170 5.13 -0.06 -14.22
CA THR A 170 6.42 -0.72 -13.98
C THR A 170 7.50 0.35 -13.83
N HIS A 171 8.57 0.02 -13.09
CA HIS A 171 9.75 0.89 -12.98
C HIS A 171 10.51 1.03 -14.33
N LEU A 172 10.23 0.16 -15.30
CA LEU A 172 10.86 0.18 -16.62
C LEU A 172 10.36 1.37 -17.46
N GLU A 173 9.09 1.75 -17.31
CA GLU A 173 8.49 2.88 -18.05
C GLU A 173 9.21 4.21 -17.76
N PHE A 174 9.61 4.43 -16.50
CA PHE A 174 10.26 5.68 -16.07
C PHE A 174 11.62 5.45 -15.42
N LEU A 175 12.41 4.51 -15.97
CA LEU A 175 13.67 4.04 -15.39
C LEU A 175 14.67 5.17 -15.07
N LYS A 176 14.72 6.23 -15.90
CA LYS A 176 15.59 7.39 -15.67
C LYS A 176 15.21 8.14 -14.40
N SER A 177 13.91 8.34 -14.17
CA SER A 177 13.40 9.02 -12.97
C SER A 177 13.68 8.20 -11.71
N TYR A 178 13.43 6.89 -11.76
CA TYR A 178 13.68 5.96 -10.67
C TYR A 178 15.17 5.90 -10.29
N LYS A 179 16.07 5.70 -11.26
CA LYS A 179 17.52 5.70 -11.02
C LYS A 179 18.01 7.04 -10.46
N SER A 180 17.46 8.15 -10.95
CA SER A 180 17.82 9.48 -10.45
C SER A 180 17.36 9.70 -9.02
N PHE A 181 16.19 9.18 -8.65
CA PHE A 181 15.70 9.18 -7.27
C PHE A 181 16.60 8.35 -6.34
N LEU A 182 16.98 7.13 -6.72
CA LEU A 182 17.88 6.31 -5.88
C LEU A 182 19.22 7.01 -5.61
N ASN A 183 19.76 7.69 -6.63
CA ASN A 183 21.01 8.44 -6.50
C ASN A 183 20.84 9.74 -5.70
N ASN A 184 19.65 10.34 -5.73
CA ASN A 184 19.31 11.57 -5.00
C ASN A 184 17.85 11.55 -4.53
N PRO A 185 17.57 11.03 -3.33
CA PRO A 185 16.21 10.95 -2.79
C PRO A 185 15.52 12.31 -2.56
N LYS A 186 16.23 13.42 -2.76
CA LYS A 186 15.69 14.80 -2.66
C LYS A 186 15.40 15.42 -4.03
N ILE A 187 15.36 14.63 -5.10
CA ILE A 187 14.99 15.11 -6.43
C ILE A 187 13.59 15.75 -6.41
N ASN A 188 13.45 16.92 -7.04
CA ASN A 188 12.19 17.65 -7.07
C ASN A 188 11.35 17.32 -8.31
N GLY A 189 10.06 17.70 -8.28
CA GLY A 189 9.11 17.44 -9.36
C GLY A 189 9.53 18.00 -10.73
N GLN A 190 10.14 19.19 -10.78
CA GLN A 190 10.57 19.78 -12.06
C GLN A 190 11.68 18.96 -12.73
N SER A 191 12.63 18.47 -11.95
CA SER A 191 13.68 17.58 -12.45
C SER A 191 13.09 16.24 -12.88
N LEU A 192 12.16 15.67 -12.10
CA LEU A 192 11.47 14.43 -12.46
C LEU A 192 10.68 14.58 -13.77
N LYS A 193 9.97 15.69 -13.96
CA LYS A 193 9.19 15.96 -15.19
C LYS A 193 10.06 15.93 -16.45
N LYS A 194 11.29 16.47 -16.37
CA LYS A 194 12.27 16.42 -17.48
C LYS A 194 12.83 15.02 -17.75
N LEU A 195 12.79 14.12 -16.78
CA LEU A 195 13.28 12.75 -16.91
C LEU A 195 12.21 11.77 -17.40
N ILE A 196 10.94 12.13 -17.20
CA ILE A 196 9.76 11.37 -17.63
C ILE A 196 9.32 11.79 -19.04
N GLY A 197 9.41 13.08 -19.36
CA GLY A 197 9.07 13.63 -20.68
C GLY A 197 10.14 13.47 -21.74
#